data_AF-A0A6J6QL73-F1
#
_entry.id   AF-A0A6J6QL73-F1
#
_cell.length_a   1.000
_cell.length_b   1.000
_cell.length_c   1.000
_cell.angle_alpha   90.00
_cell.angle_beta   90.00
_cell.angle_gamma   90.00
#
_symmetry.space_group_name_H-M   'P 1'
#
loop_
_entity.id
_entity.type
_entity.pdbx_description
1 polymer ?
#
loop_
_entity_poly.entity_id
_entity_poly.type
_entity_poly.pdbx_seq_one_letter_code
_entity_poly.pdbx_strand_id
1 'polypeptide(L)'
;MGCGALHVLWEDLAEVRTVAVDESLRGKGVGHAILETIIERARTIGVSRIFCLTFETEFFGRHGFVEIEGSPVAPEVYQQLLRSYDAGIAEFLDLESVKPNTLGNSRMIKHL
;
A
#
# COMPACT_ATOMS: atom_id res chain seq x y z
N MET A 1 -3.23 -10.10 -19.79
CA MET A 1 -2.76 -8.74 -19.45
C MET A 1 -2.94 -8.49 -17.95
N GLY A 2 -2.21 -7.54 -17.36
CA GLY A 2 -2.38 -7.14 -15.97
C GLY A 2 -1.71 -5.80 -15.70
N CYS A 3 -2.07 -5.15 -14.59
CA CYS A 3 -1.51 -3.86 -14.18
C CYS A 3 -1.40 -3.77 -12.66
N GLY A 4 -0.65 -2.77 -12.22
CA GLY A 4 -0.50 -2.38 -10.82
C GLY A 4 0.21 -1.03 -10.73
N ALA A 5 0.05 -0.34 -9.62
CA ALA A 5 0.61 0.99 -9.38
C ALA A 5 1.26 1.07 -8.00
N LEU A 6 2.25 1.97 -7.90
CA LEU A 6 2.87 2.40 -6.65
C LEU A 6 2.66 3.89 -6.51
N HIS A 7 2.13 4.32 -5.36
CA HIS A 7 1.90 5.73 -5.05
C HIS A 7 2.73 6.10 -3.83
N VAL A 8 3.68 7.01 -3.98
CA VAL A 8 4.51 7.49 -2.86
C VAL A 8 3.70 8.47 -2.02
N LEU A 9 3.58 8.22 -0.72
CA LEU A 9 2.88 9.09 0.22
C LEU A 9 3.84 9.96 1.02
N TRP A 10 5.00 9.42 1.37
CA TRP A 10 6.02 10.07 2.17
C TRP A 10 7.43 9.61 1.78
N GLU A 11 8.47 10.18 2.39
CA GLU A 11 9.86 9.80 2.16
C GLU A 11 10.11 8.30 2.39
N ASP A 12 9.45 7.70 3.37
CA ASP A 12 9.63 6.31 3.79
C ASP A 12 8.45 5.38 3.44
N LEU A 13 7.35 5.92 2.91
CA LEU A 13 6.07 5.20 2.76
C LEU A 13 5.46 5.31 1.36
N ALA A 14 5.03 4.16 0.82
CA ALA A 14 4.22 4.11 -0.41
C ALA A 14 3.05 3.12 -0.33
N GLU A 15 2.03 3.33 -1.17
CA GLU A 15 0.84 2.51 -1.28
C GLU A 15 0.85 1.71 -2.59
N VAL A 16 0.67 0.39 -2.50
CA VAL A 16 0.39 -0.46 -3.66
C VAL A 16 -1.08 -0.33 -4.03
N ARG A 17 -1.37 0.04 -5.28
CA ARG A 17 -2.72 0.34 -5.76
C ARG A 17 -3.04 -0.37 -7.06
N THR A 18 -4.33 -0.60 -7.30
CA THR A 18 -4.87 -0.98 -8.61
C THR A 18 -4.19 -2.21 -9.21
N VAL A 19 -3.84 -3.19 -8.37
CA VAL A 19 -3.32 -4.48 -8.86
C VAL A 19 -4.47 -5.27 -9.44
N ALA A 20 -4.45 -5.52 -10.74
CA ALA A 20 -5.48 -6.24 -11.44
C ALA A 20 -4.86 -7.15 -12.52
N VAL A 21 -5.43 -8.34 -12.68
CA VAL A 21 -5.03 -9.32 -13.68
C VAL A 21 -6.27 -9.73 -14.46
N ASP A 22 -6.12 -9.82 -15.78
CA ASP A 22 -7.13 -10.38 -16.67
C ASP A 22 -7.57 -11.76 -16.17
N GLU A 23 -8.87 -12.00 -16.12
CA GLU A 23 -9.44 -13.21 -15.53
C GLU A 23 -8.91 -14.49 -16.17
N SER A 24 -8.65 -14.49 -17.49
CA SER A 24 -8.11 -15.64 -18.23
C SER A 24 -6.67 -16.02 -17.84
N LEU A 25 -5.98 -15.15 -17.09
CA LEU A 25 -4.61 -15.33 -16.64
C LEU A 25 -4.46 -15.43 -15.12
N ARG A 26 -5.55 -15.45 -14.36
CA ARG A 26 -5.51 -15.72 -12.92
C ARG A 26 -4.89 -17.09 -12.64
N GLY A 27 -4.16 -17.20 -11.53
CA GLY A 27 -3.44 -18.42 -11.14
C GLY A 27 -2.17 -18.73 -11.95
N LYS A 28 -1.81 -17.91 -12.95
CA LYS A 28 -0.61 -18.12 -13.80
C LYS A 28 0.61 -17.30 -13.37
N GLY A 29 0.62 -16.77 -12.15
CA GLY A 29 1.75 -15.99 -11.62
C GLY A 29 1.83 -14.52 -12.07
N VAL A 30 0.94 -14.05 -12.95
CA VAL A 30 0.99 -12.65 -13.46
C VAL A 30 0.89 -11.62 -12.33
N GLY A 31 0.01 -11.83 -11.36
CA GLY A 31 -0.11 -10.95 -10.20
C GLY A 31 1.17 -10.90 -9.36
N HIS A 32 1.84 -12.05 -9.19
CA HIS A 32 3.11 -12.12 -8.46
C HIS A 32 4.19 -11.30 -9.17
N ALA A 33 4.34 -11.45 -10.49
CA ALA A 33 5.32 -10.69 -11.26
C ALA A 33 5.07 -9.17 -11.21
N ILE A 34 3.80 -8.74 -11.23
CA ILE A 34 3.44 -7.32 -11.09
C ILE A 34 3.84 -6.80 -9.70
N LEU A 35 3.48 -7.54 -8.64
CA LEU A 35 3.74 -7.11 -7.28
C LEU A 35 5.25 -7.10 -6.97
N GLU A 36 6.01 -8.08 -7.42
CA GLU A 36 7.47 -8.11 -7.30
C GLU A 36 8.12 -6.90 -7.98
N THR A 37 7.66 -6.54 -9.18
CA THR A 37 8.14 -5.34 -9.89
C THR A 37 7.83 -4.06 -9.12
N ILE A 38 6.65 -3.97 -8.49
CA ILE A 38 6.26 -2.83 -7.65
C ILE A 38 7.12 -2.75 -6.39
N ILE A 39 7.37 -3.88 -5.72
CA ILE A 39 8.23 -3.96 -4.54
C ILE A 39 9.65 -3.49 -4.88
N GLU A 40 10.20 -3.95 -6.00
CA GLU A 40 11.54 -3.56 -6.42
C GLU A 40 11.62 -2.06 -6.76
N ARG A 41 10.58 -1.54 -7.41
CA ARG A 41 10.47 -0.10 -7.67
C ARG A 41 10.41 0.71 -6.37
N ALA A 42 9.70 0.22 -5.36
CA ALA A 42 9.62 0.87 -4.06
C ALA A 42 11.00 0.95 -3.39
N ARG A 43 11.75 -0.16 -3.40
CA ARG A 43 13.15 -0.19 -2.93
C ARG A 43 14.04 0.80 -3.67
N THR A 44 13.91 0.85 -4.99
CA THR A 44 14.70 1.75 -5.85
C THR A 44 14.43 3.22 -5.54
N ILE A 45 13.19 3.57 -5.19
CA ILE A 45 12.80 4.94 -4.81
C ILE A 45 13.25 5.30 -3.38
N GLY A 46 13.55 4.30 -2.55
CA GLY A 46 14.13 4.49 -1.21
C GLY A 46 13.11 4.49 -0.07
N VAL A 47 11.86 4.10 -0.31
CA VAL A 47 10.88 3.94 0.78
C VAL A 47 11.23 2.70 1.62
N SER A 48 11.00 2.75 2.93
CA SER A 48 11.32 1.66 3.86
C SER A 48 10.13 0.73 4.13
N ARG A 49 8.90 1.19 3.83
CA ARG A 49 7.67 0.43 4.00
C ARG A 49 6.66 0.72 2.91
N ILE A 50 5.86 -0.29 2.59
CA ILE A 50 4.73 -0.19 1.67
C ILE A 50 3.48 -0.83 2.28
N PHE A 51 2.30 -0.32 1.92
CA PHE A 51 1.03 -0.88 2.39
C PHE A 51 0.01 -1.01 1.27
N CYS A 52 -1.06 -1.75 1.52
CA CYS A 52 -2.22 -1.85 0.64
C CYS A 52 -3.52 -2.05 1.43
N LEU A 53 -4.63 -1.74 0.77
CA LEU A 53 -5.99 -2.11 1.18
C LEU A 53 -6.49 -3.21 0.24
N THR A 54 -6.76 -4.41 0.76
CA THR A 54 -6.99 -5.59 -0.07
C THR A 54 -7.96 -6.59 0.55
N PHE A 55 -8.71 -7.31 -0.30
CA PHE A 55 -9.42 -8.53 0.08
C PHE A 55 -8.55 -9.78 -0.11
N GLU A 56 -7.48 -9.69 -0.90
CA GLU A 56 -6.63 -10.81 -1.31
C GLU A 56 -5.47 -10.99 -0.30
N THR A 57 -5.80 -11.15 0.99
CA THR A 57 -4.79 -11.16 2.07
C THR A 57 -3.77 -12.28 1.91
N GLU A 58 -4.18 -13.47 1.49
CA GLU A 58 -3.26 -14.58 1.23
C GLU A 58 -2.27 -14.28 0.10
N PHE A 59 -2.73 -13.61 -0.97
CA PHE A 59 -1.88 -13.24 -2.09
C PHE A 59 -0.79 -12.27 -1.63
N PHE A 60 -1.15 -11.20 -0.93
CA PHE A 60 -0.19 -10.23 -0.40
C PHE A 60 0.68 -10.83 0.71
N GLY A 61 0.13 -11.71 1.55
CA GLY A 61 0.85 -12.44 2.59
C GLY A 61 1.99 -13.29 2.05
N ARG A 62 1.83 -13.91 0.88
CA ARG A 62 2.91 -14.65 0.18
C ARG A 62 4.10 -13.75 -0.22
N HIS A 63 3.89 -12.44 -0.30
CA HIS A 63 4.95 -11.44 -0.55
C HIS A 63 5.49 -10.79 0.73
N GLY A 64 5.09 -11.29 1.90
CA GLY A 64 5.54 -10.81 3.21
C GLY A 64 4.84 -9.53 3.66
N PHE A 65 3.63 -9.27 3.17
CA PHE A 65 2.73 -8.31 3.81
C PHE A 65 2.10 -8.95 5.04
N VAL A 66 1.93 -8.17 6.10
CA VAL A 66 1.24 -8.56 7.33
C VAL A 66 0.04 -7.64 7.56
N GLU A 67 -1.05 -8.18 8.08
CA GLU A 67 -2.21 -7.37 8.44
C GLU A 67 -1.89 -6.47 9.63
N ILE A 68 -2.39 -5.24 9.59
CA ILE A 68 -2.27 -4.25 10.67
C ILE A 68 -3.61 -3.66 11.01
N GLU A 69 -3.78 -3.30 12.27
CA GLU A 69 -4.93 -2.53 12.71
C GLU A 69 -4.78 -1.07 12.28
N GLY A 70 -5.86 -0.52 11.71
CA GLY A 70 -5.93 0.88 11.34
C GLY A 70 -6.89 1.65 12.24
N SER A 71 -6.62 2.95 12.42
CA SER A 71 -7.55 3.92 13.00
C SER A 71 -7.91 4.94 11.92
N PRO A 72 -8.76 4.57 10.93
CA PRO A 72 -9.01 5.42 9.78
C PRO A 72 -9.66 6.73 10.21
N VAL A 73 -9.14 7.84 9.69
CA VAL A 73 -9.74 9.17 9.90
C VAL A 73 -10.67 9.54 8.74
N ALA A 74 -11.48 10.58 8.93
CA ALA A 74 -12.32 11.10 7.86
C ALA A 74 -11.47 11.55 6.65
N PRO A 75 -11.97 11.42 5.41
CA PRO A 75 -11.22 11.81 4.21
C PRO A 75 -10.69 13.25 4.26
N GLU A 76 -11.46 14.20 4.81
CA GLU A 76 -11.04 15.60 4.93
C GLU A 76 -9.83 15.73 5.88
N VAL A 77 -9.85 15.00 7.00
CA VAL A 77 -8.74 14.96 7.96
C VAL A 77 -7.50 14.35 7.32
N TYR A 78 -7.66 13.25 6.58
CA TYR A 78 -6.56 12.63 5.84
C TYR A 78 -5.93 13.59 4.82
N GLN A 79 -6.73 14.39 4.11
CA GLN A 79 -6.21 15.42 3.21
C GLN A 79 -5.48 16.54 3.95
N GLN A 80 -5.90 16.89 5.16
CA GLN A 80 -5.18 17.86 5.99
C GLN A 80 -3.83 17.31 6.43
N LEU A 81 -3.77 16.04 6.84
CA LEU A 81 -2.52 15.37 7.20
C LEU A 81 -1.51 15.36 6.04
N LEU A 82 -2.00 15.11 4.82
CA LEU A 82 -1.19 15.19 3.60
C LEU A 82 -0.78 16.61 3.20
N ARG A 83 -1.31 17.68 3.82
CA ARG A 83 -0.93 19.07 3.51
C ARG A 83 0.01 19.67 4.53
N SER A 84 -0.05 19.20 5.78
CA SER A 84 0.76 19.69 6.89
C SER A 84 2.18 19.12 6.85
N TYR A 85 2.87 19.27 5.71
CA TYR A 85 4.26 18.82 5.47
C TYR A 85 5.25 19.57 6.36
N ASP A 86 5.25 19.30 7.65
CA ASP A 86 6.29 19.72 8.56
C ASP A 86 6.98 18.48 9.13
N ALA A 87 8.30 18.53 9.28
CA ALA A 87 9.11 17.40 9.71
C ALA A 87 8.64 16.80 11.05
N GLY A 88 8.06 17.63 11.93
CA GLY A 88 7.48 17.20 13.20
C GLY A 88 6.16 16.45 13.11
N ILE A 89 5.51 16.40 11.94
CA ILE A 89 4.30 15.59 11.70
C ILE A 89 4.67 14.22 11.13
N ALA A 90 5.76 14.16 10.34
CA ALA A 90 6.30 12.91 9.79
C ALA A 90 6.69 11.89 10.87
N GLU A 91 7.28 12.35 11.98
CA GLU A 91 7.71 11.49 13.08
C GLU A 91 6.53 10.82 13.83
N PHE A 92 5.30 11.30 13.67
CA PHE A 92 4.14 10.86 14.47
C PHE A 92 3.00 10.27 13.65
N LEU A 93 3.10 10.24 12.31
CA LEU A 93 2.00 9.81 11.46
C LEU A 93 2.26 8.47 10.77
N ASP A 94 1.61 7.44 11.31
CA ASP A 94 1.35 6.19 10.61
C ASP A 94 0.25 6.41 9.56
N LEU A 95 0.62 7.06 8.46
CA LEU A 95 -0.27 7.38 7.34
C LEU A 95 -0.94 6.12 6.77
N GLU A 96 -0.25 4.98 6.82
CA GLU A 96 -0.83 3.71 6.46
C GLU A 96 -1.98 3.34 7.39
N SER A 97 -1.93 3.62 8.69
CA SER A 97 -2.95 3.20 9.67
C SER A 97 -4.19 4.10 9.63
N VAL A 98 -4.03 5.37 9.24
CA VAL A 98 -5.11 6.37 9.27
C VAL A 98 -5.82 6.58 7.93
N LYS A 99 -5.28 6.06 6.82
CA LYS A 99 -5.92 6.21 5.50
C LYS A 99 -7.36 5.66 5.52
N PRO A 100 -8.37 6.38 5.01
CA PRO A 100 -9.73 5.85 4.91
C PRO A 100 -9.79 4.50 4.18
N ASN A 101 -10.58 3.58 4.72
CA ASN A 101 -10.82 2.27 4.13
C ASN A 101 -12.27 2.19 3.63
N THR A 102 -12.47 2.61 2.39
CA THR A 102 -13.81 2.78 1.80
C THR A 102 -14.54 1.45 1.56
N LEU A 103 -13.79 0.35 1.36
CA LEU A 103 -14.37 -0.96 1.04
C LEU A 103 -14.45 -1.90 2.24
N GLY A 104 -13.94 -1.50 3.40
CA GLY A 104 -13.93 -2.32 4.61
C GLY A 104 -13.07 -3.59 4.48
N ASN A 105 -12.04 -3.57 3.64
CA ASN A 105 -11.14 -4.70 3.43
C ASN A 105 -9.92 -4.66 4.37
N SER A 106 -9.00 -5.61 4.27
CA SER A 106 -7.85 -5.66 5.16
C SER A 106 -6.80 -4.63 4.80
N ARG A 107 -6.18 -4.04 5.82
CA ARG A 107 -4.98 -3.22 5.67
C ARG A 107 -3.76 -4.10 5.92
N MET A 108 -2.84 -4.12 4.97
CA MET A 108 -1.61 -4.88 5.12
C MET A 108 -0.38 -4.02 4.83
N ILE A 109 0.71 -4.26 5.56
CA ILE A 109 1.99 -3.55 5.43
C ILE A 109 3.13 -4.53 5.19
N LYS A 110 4.16 -4.09 4.46
CA LYS A 110 5.43 -4.76 4.27
C LYS A 110 6.57 -3.78 4.51
N HIS A 111 7.51 -4.15 5.38
CA HIS A 111 8.81 -3.48 5.50
C HIS A 111 9.78 -4.06 4.45
N LEU A 112 10.56 -3.20 3.79
CA LEU A 112 11.31 -3.51 2.57
C LEU A 112 12.77 -3.94 2.76
#